data_AF-A0A9D8A6M9-F1
#
_entry.id   AF-A0A9D8A6M9-F1
#
_cell.length_a   1.000
_cell.length_b   1.000
_cell.length_c   1.000
_cell.angle_alpha   90.00
_cell.angle_beta   90.00
_cell.angle_gamma   90.00
#
_symmetry.space_group_name_H-M   'P 1'
#
loop_
_entity.id
_entity.type
_entity.pdbx_description
1 polymer ?
#
loop_
_entity_poly.entity_id
_entity_poly.type
_entity_poly.pdbx_seq_one_letter_code
_entity_poly.pdbx_strand_id
1 'polypeptide(L)'
;MWVSRDSAWIKPNALMMGCISKDRVIPADRLLSACRWFEKIPLTKINRSISNEDIEKITEVALSKANELGYEDIGNRISGSLKSINTESNNDRFKRLIGLIEVKFGRQIFDDDFLKYLNMAIKIRGNVAHGLHDFSTDDEFFKFSKSIYAMEALCFLLTVKDLPISREALERVRRHSMVVSYRLATN
;
A
#
# COMPACT_ATOMS: atom_id res chain seq x y z
N MET A 1 -14.30 -9.55 -18.82
CA MET A 1 -13.83 -10.94 -19.01
C MET A 1 -12.52 -11.08 -18.23
N TRP A 2 -12.43 -11.90 -17.18
CA TRP A 2 -11.18 -12.02 -16.38
C TRP A 2 -10.02 -12.61 -17.21
N VAL A 3 -10.37 -13.42 -18.22
CA VAL A 3 -9.45 -13.95 -19.24
C VAL A 3 -8.71 -12.85 -20.02
N SER A 4 -9.21 -11.61 -20.04
CA SER A 4 -8.54 -10.48 -20.73
C SER A 4 -7.62 -9.64 -19.82
N ARG A 5 -7.36 -10.07 -18.57
CA ARG A 5 -6.48 -9.36 -17.60
C ARG A 5 -5.02 -9.82 -17.62
N ASP A 6 -4.64 -10.64 -18.59
CA ASP A 6 -3.64 -11.68 -18.40
C ASP A 6 -2.25 -11.15 -17.98
N SER A 7 -1.65 -10.20 -18.70
CA SER A 7 -0.25 -9.82 -18.43
C SER A 7 -0.03 -9.02 -17.15
N ALA A 8 -0.92 -8.09 -16.81
CA ALA A 8 -0.75 -7.19 -15.66
C ALA A 8 -0.94 -7.90 -14.31
N TRP A 9 -1.67 -9.01 -14.30
CA TRP A 9 -2.07 -9.71 -13.07
C TRP A 9 -1.28 -10.99 -12.78
N ILE A 10 -0.50 -11.52 -13.73
CA ILE A 10 0.41 -12.67 -13.51
C ILE A 10 1.31 -12.44 -12.29
N LYS A 11 1.98 -11.27 -12.23
CA LYS A 11 2.93 -10.96 -11.14
C LYS A 11 2.23 -10.84 -9.77
N PRO A 12 1.15 -10.04 -9.62
CA PRO A 12 0.36 -10.04 -8.37
C PRO A 12 -0.11 -11.43 -7.94
N ASN A 13 -0.62 -12.25 -8.87
CA ASN A 13 -1.13 -13.59 -8.55
C ASN A 13 -0.02 -14.54 -8.07
N ALA A 14 1.14 -14.52 -8.71
CA ALA A 14 2.29 -15.31 -8.27
C ALA A 14 2.76 -14.92 -6.86
N LEU A 15 2.79 -13.61 -6.56
CA LEU A 15 3.16 -13.11 -5.24
C LEU A 15 2.12 -13.45 -4.17
N MET A 16 0.83 -13.38 -4.50
CA MET A 16 -0.25 -13.86 -3.63
C MET A 16 -0.04 -15.32 -3.24
N MET A 17 0.18 -16.21 -4.22
CA MET A 17 0.41 -17.64 -3.96
C MET A 17 1.67 -17.85 -3.12
N GLY A 18 2.72 -17.07 -3.36
CA GLY A 18 3.94 -17.06 -2.53
C GLY A 18 3.66 -16.72 -1.06
N CYS A 19 2.88 -15.68 -0.79
CA CYS A 19 2.46 -15.31 0.56
C CYS A 19 1.57 -16.39 1.21
N ILE A 20 0.59 -16.95 0.48
CA ILE A 20 -0.27 -18.04 0.97
C ILE A 20 0.57 -19.26 1.37
N SER A 21 1.61 -19.60 0.59
CA SER A 21 2.45 -20.76 0.90
C SER A 21 3.24 -20.62 2.21
N LYS A 22 3.44 -19.38 2.69
CA LYS A 22 4.18 -19.04 3.91
C LYS A 22 3.28 -18.74 5.11
N ASP A 23 1.98 -19.05 5.06
CA ASP A 23 1.00 -18.57 6.04
C ASP A 23 1.35 -18.90 7.50
N ARG A 24 2.09 -19.99 7.74
CA ARG A 24 2.47 -20.48 9.08
C ARG A 24 3.77 -19.89 9.65
N VAL A 25 4.50 -19.07 8.90
CA VAL A 25 5.77 -18.48 9.34
C VAL A 25 5.74 -16.97 9.13
N ILE A 26 6.34 -16.19 10.03
CA ILE A 26 6.42 -14.73 9.94
C ILE A 26 7.88 -14.28 9.76
N PRO A 27 8.52 -14.61 8.62
CA PRO A 27 9.87 -14.16 8.35
C PRO A 27 9.89 -12.72 7.79
N ALA A 28 11.02 -12.03 7.94
CA ALA A 28 11.23 -10.66 7.45
C ALA A 28 10.95 -10.50 5.94
N ASP A 29 11.27 -11.51 5.13
CA ASP A 29 11.03 -11.54 3.69
C ASP A 29 9.53 -11.66 3.33
N ARG A 30 8.67 -12.10 4.24
CA ARG A 30 7.21 -12.10 4.04
C ARG A 30 6.68 -10.67 3.93
N LEU A 31 7.15 -9.74 4.76
CA LEU A 31 6.81 -8.32 4.64
C LEU A 31 7.27 -7.75 3.30
N LEU A 32 8.51 -8.07 2.88
CA LEU A 32 9.04 -7.61 1.59
C LEU A 32 8.21 -8.16 0.43
N SER A 33 7.78 -9.42 0.51
CA SER A 33 6.94 -10.07 -0.50
C SER A 33 5.55 -9.43 -0.57
N ALA A 34 4.91 -9.18 0.58
CA ALA A 34 3.62 -8.49 0.65
C ALA A 34 3.70 -7.05 0.10
N CYS A 35 4.76 -6.30 0.44
CA CYS A 35 4.99 -4.97 -0.12
C CYS A 35 5.22 -5.02 -1.64
N ARG A 36 5.97 -6.00 -2.14
CA ARG A 36 6.16 -6.19 -3.59
C ARG A 36 4.84 -6.52 -4.28
N TRP A 37 3.99 -7.35 -3.65
CA TRP A 37 2.66 -7.66 -4.18
C TRP A 37 1.83 -6.38 -4.30
N PHE A 38 1.77 -5.58 -3.23
CA PHE A 38 1.10 -4.29 -3.22
C PHE A 38 1.52 -3.39 -4.39
N GLU A 39 2.83 -3.25 -4.65
CA GLU A 39 3.37 -2.42 -5.72
C GLU A 39 3.01 -2.88 -7.14
N LYS A 40 2.75 -4.18 -7.30
CA LYS A 40 2.38 -4.78 -8.60
C LYS A 40 0.89 -4.71 -8.89
N ILE A 41 0.03 -4.49 -7.89
CA ILE A 41 -1.41 -4.31 -8.11
C ILE A 41 -1.65 -2.98 -8.85
N PRO A 42 -2.32 -2.97 -10.02
CA PRO A 42 -2.52 -1.74 -10.80
C PRO A 42 -3.29 -0.64 -10.06
N LEU A 43 -4.28 -1.01 -9.25
CA LEU A 43 -5.11 -0.06 -8.48
C LEU A 43 -4.32 0.71 -7.43
N THR A 44 -3.16 0.19 -7.00
CA THR A 44 -2.41 0.81 -5.94
C THR A 44 -1.59 1.99 -6.44
N LYS A 45 -1.46 2.29 -7.74
CA LYS A 45 -0.59 3.41 -8.16
C LYS A 45 -0.93 4.73 -7.46
N ILE A 46 0.10 5.51 -7.19
CA ILE A 46 0.01 6.83 -6.53
C ILE A 46 -0.80 7.74 -7.45
N ASN A 47 -1.83 8.36 -6.90
CA ASN A 47 -2.57 9.40 -7.61
C ASN A 47 -1.80 10.72 -7.53
N ARG A 48 -1.85 11.49 -8.61
CA ARG A 48 -1.39 12.87 -8.64
C ARG A 48 -2.61 13.79 -8.71
N SER A 49 -2.61 14.85 -7.92
CA SER A 49 -3.70 15.82 -7.92
C SER A 49 -3.61 16.78 -9.11
N ILE A 50 -2.40 16.99 -9.64
CA ILE A 50 -2.07 17.95 -10.69
C ILE A 50 -1.27 17.23 -11.80
N SER A 51 -1.51 17.61 -13.07
CA SER A 51 -0.73 17.12 -14.20
C SER A 51 0.75 17.54 -14.11
N ASN A 52 1.65 16.81 -14.78
CA ASN A 52 3.08 17.20 -14.79
C ASN A 52 3.31 18.52 -15.51
N GLU A 53 2.53 18.78 -16.57
CA GLU A 53 2.63 20.01 -17.35
C GLU A 53 2.26 21.24 -16.50
N ASP A 54 1.21 21.15 -15.69
CA ASP A 54 0.82 22.24 -14.79
C ASP A 54 1.85 22.41 -13.65
N ILE A 55 2.45 21.33 -13.15
CA ILE A 55 3.55 21.40 -12.17
C ILE A 55 4.74 22.14 -12.76
N GLU A 56 5.09 21.89 -14.02
CA GLU A 56 6.19 22.58 -14.71
C GLU A 56 5.89 24.09 -14.83
N LYS A 57 4.68 24.44 -15.26
CA LYS A 57 4.23 25.85 -15.33
C LYS A 57 4.27 26.55 -13.97
N ILE A 58 3.79 25.90 -12.90
CA ILE A 58 3.85 26.44 -11.54
C ILE A 58 5.30 26.59 -11.07
N THR A 59 6.16 25.60 -11.40
CA THR A 59 7.58 25.63 -11.05
C THR A 59 8.28 26.81 -11.71
N GLU A 60 8.00 27.08 -12.98
CA GLU A 60 8.56 28.21 -13.74
C GLU A 60 8.17 29.56 -13.11
N VAL A 61 6.89 29.74 -12.77
CA VAL A 61 6.41 30.97 -12.10
C VAL A 61 7.08 31.16 -10.73
N ALA A 62 7.17 30.09 -9.94
CA ALA A 62 7.80 30.12 -8.62
C ALA A 62 9.31 30.41 -8.71
N LEU A 63 9.99 29.85 -9.71
CA LEU A 63 11.40 30.10 -10.02
C LEU A 63 11.65 31.56 -10.39
N SER A 64 10.84 32.11 -11.30
CA SER A 64 10.95 33.52 -11.69
C SER A 64 10.83 34.43 -10.48
N LYS A 65 9.83 34.18 -9.62
CA LYS A 65 9.63 34.98 -8.40
C LYS A 65 10.77 34.83 -7.40
N ALA A 66 11.33 33.64 -7.25
CA ALA A 66 12.46 33.41 -6.36
C ALA A 66 13.70 34.19 -6.81
N ASN A 67 13.98 34.22 -8.11
CA ASN A 67 15.06 35.00 -8.69
C ASN A 67 14.85 36.51 -8.49
N GLU A 68 13.63 37.02 -8.69
CA GLU A 68 13.28 38.43 -8.40
C GLU A 68 13.54 38.82 -6.94
N LEU A 69 13.39 37.88 -6.00
CA LEU A 69 13.61 38.09 -4.57
C LEU A 69 15.08 37.90 -4.15
N GLY A 70 15.98 37.59 -5.08
CA GLY A 70 17.41 37.39 -4.82
C GLY A 70 17.77 36.00 -4.28
N TYR A 71 16.89 35.01 -4.41
CA TYR A 71 17.21 33.63 -4.05
C TYR A 71 17.82 32.89 -5.24
N GLU A 72 19.14 32.77 -5.27
CA GLU A 72 19.88 31.97 -6.25
C GLU A 72 19.85 30.47 -5.89
N ASP A 73 19.98 29.58 -6.89
CA ASP A 73 20.10 28.12 -6.76
C ASP A 73 18.97 27.36 -6.03
N ILE A 74 17.82 27.99 -5.78
CA ILE A 74 16.69 27.34 -5.08
C ILE A 74 15.84 26.42 -5.98
N GLY A 75 16.09 26.40 -7.28
CA GLY A 75 15.20 25.76 -8.26
C GLY A 75 14.93 24.28 -8.04
N ASN A 76 15.99 23.52 -7.70
CA ASN A 76 15.85 22.11 -7.38
C ASN A 76 14.97 21.89 -6.13
N ARG A 77 15.02 22.80 -5.16
CA ARG A 77 14.22 22.72 -3.93
C ARG A 77 12.75 23.03 -4.22
N ILE A 78 12.47 24.04 -5.05
CA ILE A 78 11.09 24.39 -5.47
C ILE A 78 10.48 23.22 -6.26
N SER A 79 11.16 22.75 -7.32
CA SER A 79 10.65 21.66 -8.15
C SER A 79 10.46 20.37 -7.34
N GLY A 80 11.42 20.03 -6.47
CA GLY A 80 11.32 18.86 -5.58
C GLY A 80 10.13 18.95 -4.62
N SER A 81 9.90 20.13 -4.03
CA SER A 81 8.78 20.35 -3.10
C SER A 81 7.43 20.26 -3.80
N LEU A 82 7.29 20.88 -4.99
CA LEU A 82 6.06 20.82 -5.78
C LEU A 82 5.74 19.39 -6.22
N LYS A 83 6.76 18.63 -6.65
CA LYS A 83 6.60 17.20 -6.99
C LYS A 83 6.13 16.39 -5.79
N SER A 84 6.71 16.64 -4.61
CA SER A 84 6.32 15.96 -3.36
C SER A 84 4.87 16.27 -2.96
N ILE A 85 4.46 17.54 -3.01
CA ILE A 85 3.09 17.99 -2.71
C ILE A 85 2.08 17.39 -3.69
N ASN A 86 2.46 17.23 -4.95
CA ASN A 86 1.61 16.64 -5.98
C ASN A 86 1.43 15.12 -5.83
N THR A 87 2.30 14.45 -5.07
CA THR A 87 2.18 13.01 -4.85
C THR A 87 1.30 12.69 -3.66
N GLU A 88 0.28 11.85 -3.87
CA GLU A 88 -0.53 11.29 -2.79
C GLU A 88 0.35 10.63 -1.71
N SER A 89 0.12 10.99 -0.45
CA SER A 89 0.81 10.38 0.68
C SER A 89 0.43 8.90 0.81
N ASN A 90 1.30 8.06 1.38
CA ASN A 90 0.95 6.64 1.61
C ASN A 90 -0.31 6.49 2.48
N ASN A 91 -0.50 7.39 3.46
CA ASN A 91 -1.68 7.37 4.31
C ASN A 91 -2.97 7.63 3.52
N ASP A 92 -2.97 8.64 2.64
CA ASP A 92 -4.14 8.97 1.81
C ASP A 92 -4.40 7.87 0.78
N ARG A 93 -3.33 7.33 0.20
CA ARG A 93 -3.36 6.17 -0.69
C ARG A 93 -4.02 4.97 -0.01
N PHE A 94 -3.63 4.64 1.21
CA PHE A 94 -4.26 3.54 1.95
C PHE A 94 -5.72 3.83 2.28
N LYS A 95 -6.07 5.04 2.74
CA LYS A 95 -7.47 5.42 2.98
C LYS A 95 -8.34 5.25 1.72
N ARG A 96 -7.84 5.73 0.57
CA ARG A 96 -8.52 5.55 -0.72
C ARG A 96 -8.72 4.08 -1.05
N LEU A 97 -7.69 3.25 -0.91
CA LEU A 97 -7.76 1.82 -1.22
C LEU A 97 -8.67 1.04 -0.27
N ILE A 98 -8.68 1.38 1.03
CA ILE A 98 -9.63 0.84 2.00
C ILE A 98 -11.05 1.20 1.59
N GLY A 99 -11.32 2.46 1.23
CA GLY A 99 -12.63 2.88 0.74
C GLY A 99 -13.10 2.07 -0.47
N LEU A 100 -12.21 1.75 -1.42
CA LEU A 100 -12.54 0.88 -2.56
C LEU A 100 -12.91 -0.55 -2.14
N ILE A 101 -12.27 -1.09 -1.11
CA ILE A 101 -12.58 -2.39 -0.53
C ILE A 101 -13.94 -2.34 0.15
N GLU A 102 -14.20 -1.33 0.99
CA GLU A 102 -15.45 -1.21 1.74
C GLU A 102 -16.67 -1.06 0.85
N VAL A 103 -16.54 -0.35 -0.29
CA VAL A 103 -17.61 -0.25 -1.29
C VAL A 103 -18.02 -1.62 -1.83
N LYS A 104 -17.07 -2.52 -2.08
CA LYS A 104 -17.37 -3.84 -2.65
C LYS A 104 -17.73 -4.87 -1.60
N PHE A 105 -16.97 -4.90 -0.52
CA PHE A 105 -17.00 -5.99 0.44
C PHE A 105 -17.72 -5.60 1.73
N GLY A 106 -18.19 -4.36 1.90
CA GLY A 106 -18.86 -3.85 3.09
C GLY A 106 -17.92 -3.10 4.05
N ARG A 107 -18.50 -2.25 4.90
CA ARG A 107 -17.77 -1.51 5.95
C ARG A 107 -17.31 -2.45 7.07
N GLN A 108 -16.35 -1.98 7.88
CA GLN A 108 -15.85 -2.70 9.07
C GLN A 108 -15.25 -4.08 8.77
N ILE A 109 -14.69 -4.26 7.57
CA ILE A 109 -13.89 -5.47 7.30
C ILE A 109 -12.62 -5.47 8.13
N PHE A 110 -12.09 -4.29 8.36
CA PHE A 110 -10.92 -4.05 9.17
C PHE A 110 -11.29 -3.22 10.39
N ASP A 111 -10.49 -3.34 11.44
CA ASP A 111 -10.59 -2.48 12.63
C ASP A 111 -9.99 -1.08 12.35
N ASP A 112 -10.15 -0.18 13.32
CA ASP A 112 -9.68 1.21 13.20
C ASP A 112 -8.14 1.31 13.17
N ASP A 113 -7.43 0.32 13.70
CA ASP A 113 -5.97 0.25 13.71
C ASP A 113 -5.37 -0.25 12.38
N PHE A 114 -6.17 -0.76 11.44
CA PHE A 114 -5.68 -1.31 10.18
C PHE A 114 -4.82 -0.34 9.38
N LEU A 115 -5.26 0.93 9.30
CA LEU A 115 -4.50 1.97 8.62
C LEU A 115 -3.15 2.24 9.28
N LYS A 116 -3.09 2.17 10.61
CA LYS A 116 -1.84 2.34 11.38
C LYS A 116 -0.87 1.21 11.07
N TYR A 117 -1.33 -0.05 11.01
CA TYR A 117 -0.48 -1.19 10.66
C TYR A 117 -0.01 -1.20 9.20
N LEU A 118 -0.82 -0.68 8.26
CA LEU A 118 -0.37 -0.49 6.88
C LEU A 118 0.75 0.55 6.76
N ASN A 119 0.62 1.69 7.45
CA ASN A 119 1.67 2.70 7.48
C ASN A 119 2.95 2.15 8.15
N MET A 120 2.79 1.37 9.21
CA MET A 120 3.88 0.69 9.88
C MET A 120 4.58 -0.32 8.97
N ALA A 121 3.84 -1.10 8.16
CA ALA A 121 4.40 -2.03 7.18
C ALA A 121 5.37 -1.34 6.21
N ILE A 122 5.01 -0.15 5.71
CA ILE A 122 5.89 0.62 4.81
C ILE A 122 7.13 1.13 5.53
N LYS A 123 6.99 1.59 6.78
CA LYS A 123 8.13 2.03 7.59
C LYS A 123 9.10 0.87 7.87
N ILE A 124 8.59 -0.27 8.33
CA ILE A 124 9.39 -1.45 8.66
C ILE A 124 10.07 -2.02 7.42
N ARG A 125 9.40 -2.02 6.26
CA ARG A 125 9.99 -2.46 4.99
C ARG A 125 11.31 -1.76 4.71
N GLY A 126 11.41 -0.45 4.95
CA GLY A 126 12.67 0.29 4.81
C GLY A 126 13.78 -0.29 5.68
N ASN A 127 13.49 -0.51 6.96
CA ASN A 127 14.44 -1.06 7.93
C ASN A 127 14.87 -2.50 7.59
N VAL A 128 13.90 -3.36 7.24
CA VAL A 128 14.15 -4.76 6.86
C VAL A 128 14.98 -4.85 5.57
N ALA A 129 14.74 -3.99 4.59
CA ALA A 129 15.52 -3.96 3.35
C ALA A 129 16.99 -3.61 3.58
N HIS A 130 17.31 -2.92 4.68
CA HIS A 130 18.68 -2.57 5.08
C HIS A 130 19.28 -3.54 6.11
N GLY A 131 18.58 -4.61 6.48
CA GLY A 131 19.06 -5.60 7.46
C GLY A 131 19.09 -5.09 8.91
N LEU A 132 18.40 -4.00 9.22
CA LEU A 132 18.48 -3.28 10.50
C LEU A 132 17.37 -3.64 11.49
N HIS A 133 16.68 -4.76 11.32
CA HIS A 133 15.50 -5.07 12.13
C HIS A 133 15.70 -6.33 12.96
N ASP A 134 16.00 -6.12 14.24
CA ASP A 134 16.00 -7.14 15.28
C ASP A 134 14.79 -6.85 16.18
N PHE A 135 13.96 -7.87 16.44
CA PHE A 135 12.76 -7.71 17.28
C PHE A 135 13.16 -7.99 18.72
N SER A 136 13.42 -6.92 19.47
CA SER A 136 13.96 -7.03 20.83
C SER A 136 12.89 -7.38 21.87
N THR A 137 11.61 -7.20 21.52
CA THR A 137 10.47 -7.45 22.41
C THR A 137 9.31 -8.15 21.70
N ASP A 138 8.49 -8.87 22.47
CA ASP A 138 7.27 -9.51 21.97
C ASP A 138 6.27 -8.51 21.37
N ASP A 139 6.18 -7.30 21.93
CA ASP A 139 5.32 -6.23 21.40
C ASP A 139 5.80 -5.71 20.03
N GLU A 140 7.11 -5.59 19.82
CA GLU A 140 7.67 -5.25 18.51
C GLU A 140 7.40 -6.35 17.49
N PHE A 141 7.60 -7.61 17.87
CA PHE A 141 7.30 -8.75 17.00
C PHE A 141 5.81 -8.84 16.66
N PHE A 142 4.94 -8.56 17.63
CA PHE A 142 3.50 -8.50 17.45
C PHE A 142 3.10 -7.42 16.44
N LYS A 143 3.59 -6.20 16.62
CA LYS A 143 3.36 -5.06 15.70
C LYS A 143 3.86 -5.34 14.29
N PHE A 144 5.00 -6.01 14.17
CA PHE A 144 5.54 -6.46 12.89
C PHE A 144 4.64 -7.49 12.21
N SER A 145 4.28 -8.54 12.94
CA SER A 145 3.37 -9.60 12.47
C SER A 145 2.05 -9.01 11.98
N LYS A 146 1.48 -8.08 12.76
CA LYS A 146 0.28 -7.32 12.40
C LYS A 146 0.41 -6.52 11.12
N SER A 147 1.54 -5.87 10.95
CA SER A 147 1.85 -5.08 9.75
C SER A 147 1.92 -5.95 8.50
N ILE A 148 2.48 -7.17 8.61
CA ILE A 148 2.46 -8.15 7.52
C ILE A 148 1.04 -8.54 7.18
N TYR A 149 0.26 -9.01 8.15
CA TYR A 149 -1.10 -9.47 7.91
C TYR A 149 -1.99 -8.35 7.36
N ALA A 150 -1.82 -7.12 7.82
CA ALA A 150 -2.55 -5.97 7.31
C ALA A 150 -2.27 -5.76 5.80
N MET A 151 -0.99 -5.80 5.42
CA MET A 151 -0.58 -5.64 4.02
C MET A 151 -1.10 -6.79 3.14
N GLU A 152 -0.99 -8.03 3.60
CA GLU A 152 -1.48 -9.20 2.86
C GLU A 152 -3.00 -9.19 2.70
N ALA A 153 -3.75 -8.84 3.75
CA ALA A 153 -5.19 -8.73 3.70
C ALA A 153 -5.65 -7.65 2.71
N LEU A 154 -5.00 -6.48 2.72
CA LEU A 154 -5.24 -5.40 1.75
C LEU A 154 -4.99 -5.89 0.32
N CYS A 155 -3.83 -6.51 0.07
CA CYS A 155 -3.44 -6.98 -1.26
C CYS A 155 -4.39 -8.06 -1.79
N PHE A 156 -4.77 -9.01 -0.92
CA PHE A 156 -5.74 -10.05 -1.25
C PHE A 156 -7.06 -9.44 -1.70
N LEU A 157 -7.64 -8.56 -0.88
CA LEU A 157 -8.94 -7.95 -1.17
C LEU A 157 -8.89 -7.06 -2.42
N LEU A 158 -7.80 -6.32 -2.65
CA LEU A 158 -7.60 -5.56 -3.89
C LEU A 158 -7.46 -6.48 -5.13
N THR A 159 -6.81 -7.64 -4.98
CA THR A 159 -6.62 -8.59 -6.08
C THR A 159 -7.92 -9.24 -6.51
N VAL A 160 -8.77 -9.60 -5.55
CA VAL A 160 -10.08 -10.20 -5.82
C VAL A 160 -11.19 -9.16 -6.05
N LYS A 161 -10.90 -7.85 -5.87
CA LYS A 161 -11.87 -6.74 -5.93
C LYS A 161 -12.61 -6.60 -7.25
N ASP A 162 -12.12 -7.14 -8.35
CA ASP A 162 -12.80 -6.98 -9.65
C ASP A 162 -13.29 -8.31 -10.22
N LEU A 163 -13.18 -9.39 -9.43
CA LEU A 163 -13.80 -10.66 -9.80
C LEU A 163 -15.33 -10.52 -9.79
N PRO A 164 -16.04 -11.16 -10.72
CA PRO A 164 -17.50 -11.30 -10.64
C PRO A 164 -17.82 -12.31 -9.52
N ILE A 165 -17.97 -11.80 -8.30
CA ILE A 165 -18.15 -12.60 -7.08
C ILE A 165 -19.65 -12.61 -6.75
N SER A 166 -20.25 -13.79 -6.60
CA SER A 166 -21.62 -13.92 -6.09
C SER A 166 -21.72 -13.48 -4.63
N ARG A 167 -22.92 -13.25 -4.11
CA ARG A 167 -23.11 -12.84 -2.72
C ARG A 167 -22.54 -13.87 -1.73
N GLU A 168 -22.71 -15.16 -2.01
CA GLU A 168 -22.18 -16.27 -1.20
C GLU A 168 -20.64 -16.30 -1.24
N ALA A 169 -20.05 -15.97 -2.39
CA ALA A 169 -18.61 -15.89 -2.53
C ALA A 169 -18.01 -14.66 -1.83
N LEU A 170 -18.75 -13.56 -1.67
CA LEU A 170 -18.31 -12.41 -0.86
C LEU A 170 -18.12 -12.79 0.61
N GLU A 171 -19.04 -13.57 1.18
CA GLU A 171 -18.89 -14.05 2.56
C GLU A 171 -17.68 -14.98 2.72
N ARG A 172 -17.39 -15.82 1.72
CA ARG A 172 -16.18 -16.66 1.72
C ARG A 172 -14.91 -15.82 1.67
N VAL A 173 -14.88 -14.76 0.87
CA VAL A 173 -13.75 -13.82 0.80
C VAL A 173 -13.51 -13.14 2.15
N ARG A 174 -14.57 -12.71 2.84
CA ARG A 174 -14.45 -12.11 4.19
C ARG A 174 -13.90 -13.08 5.25
N ARG A 175 -14.14 -14.38 5.07
CA ARG A 175 -13.68 -15.46 5.96
C ARG A 175 -12.36 -16.09 5.50
N HIS A 176 -11.75 -15.59 4.43
CA HIS A 176 -10.50 -16.11 3.92
C HIS A 176 -9.37 -15.94 4.95
N SER A 177 -8.43 -16.89 5.03
CA SER A 177 -7.37 -16.88 6.04
C SER A 177 -6.60 -15.57 6.06
N MET A 178 -6.20 -15.01 4.91
CA MET A 178 -5.51 -13.71 4.87
C MET A 178 -6.27 -12.55 5.53
N VAL A 179 -7.60 -12.54 5.48
CA VAL A 179 -8.42 -11.51 6.15
C VAL A 179 -8.57 -11.84 7.63
N VAL A 180 -8.79 -13.12 7.94
CA VAL A 180 -9.00 -13.60 9.31
C VAL A 180 -7.72 -13.54 10.12
N SER A 181 -6.55 -13.87 9.57
CA SER A 181 -5.24 -13.80 10.24
C SER A 181 -4.92 -12.40 10.71
N TYR A 182 -5.28 -11.36 9.93
CA TYR A 182 -5.20 -9.99 10.42
C TYR A 182 -6.08 -9.78 11.66
N ARG A 183 -7.35 -10.18 11.62
CA ARG A 183 -8.27 -10.01 12.74
C ARG A 183 -7.85 -10.81 13.96
N LEU A 184 -7.53 -12.10 13.81
CA LEU A 184 -7.17 -12.97 14.93
C LEU A 184 -5.84 -12.61 15.57
N ALA A 185 -4.92 -11.99 14.83
CA ALA A 185 -3.72 -11.48 15.45
C ALA A 185 -4.01 -10.39 16.50
N THR A 186 -5.24 -9.88 16.70
CA THR A 186 -5.53 -8.83 17.72
C THR A 186 -5.69 -9.39 19.13
N ASN A 187 -5.71 -10.73 19.29
CA ASN A 187 -6.04 -11.39 20.55
C ASN A 187 -4.83 -12.09 21.16
#